data_AF-A0A357YP72-F1
#
_entry.id   AF-A0A357YP72-F1
#
_cell.length_a   1.000
_cell.length_b   1.000
_cell.length_c   1.000
_cell.angle_alpha   90.00
_cell.angle_beta   90.00
_cell.angle_gamma   90.00
#
_symmetry.space_group_name_H-M   'P 1'
#
loop_
_entity.id
_entity.type
_entity.pdbx_description
1 polymer ?
#
loop_
_entity_poly.entity_id
_entity_poly.type
_entity_poly.pdbx_seq_one_letter_code
_entity_poly.pdbx_strand_id
1 'polypeptide(L)'
;MRLDLSSQITLERVSKKYYRPENDFEEYNLSRFEKLPVAIFEESKKAAKKIANDIAKEITNKAKNGKPFVLGISGGSSPAPVYDELVRLHKEDGLSFKNVIIFNTYEFYPVMDFSYSNLQMLKDLFLDRIDIDPKNIFSPDATVEKDLIAENCEAFENDLKERGGLDYLLLGLGTKGNVGFNMPGSSLHSQTRLVMLDGDSRSDISRNFGSLDKVPVSAITMGLYDILAAKKIALVAWGEQKSESIKDIVEGPVTDLIPGSVLQTHTEAVVYVDLAAASELTRISRPWLVTNCEWDSKLIRRAIVWLCGVVDKPILKLTNKDYNDNGLSELITLYGSAYNVNIKIFNDLQHTITGWPGGKPDADDTYRPERAKPYPKKVIIFSPHPDDDVISMGGTFQRLVNQGHEVHVAYQTSGNIAVGDEEVIRYISVLKSLRKKFDPDNNKIKEKYDEIRKFLMHDKKKDDIDTADILFIKSRIRREEARSADRYVGLPEENVHFLDLPFYETGTVKKNPISE
;
A
#
# COMPACT_ATOMS: atom_id res chain seq x y z
N MET A 1 -13.56 11.38 22.70
CA MET A 1 -13.81 10.65 21.44
C MET A 1 -12.71 9.61 21.28
N ARG A 2 -13.01 8.33 21.04
CA ARG A 2 -11.97 7.36 20.63
C ARG A 2 -11.63 7.66 19.18
N LEU A 3 -10.45 8.24 18.93
CA LEU A 3 -10.01 8.64 17.58
C LEU A 3 -9.38 7.47 16.80
N ASP A 4 -9.14 6.34 17.46
CA ASP A 4 -8.54 5.12 16.89
C ASP A 4 -9.55 3.97 16.88
N LEU A 5 -10.65 4.17 16.14
CA LEU A 5 -11.66 3.12 15.91
C LEU A 5 -11.41 2.37 14.60
N SER A 6 -10.62 2.91 13.67
CA SER A 6 -10.30 2.27 12.38
C SER A 6 -9.60 0.92 12.56
N SER A 7 -8.69 0.81 13.54
CA SER A 7 -8.06 -0.46 13.94
C SER A 7 -9.05 -1.50 14.50
N GLN A 8 -10.24 -1.07 14.93
CA GLN A 8 -11.31 -1.93 15.44
C GLN A 8 -12.40 -2.25 14.42
N ILE A 9 -12.46 -1.48 13.32
CA ILE A 9 -13.39 -1.62 12.19
C ILE A 9 -12.65 -2.36 11.06
N THR A 10 -12.26 -3.61 11.31
CA THR A 10 -11.96 -4.55 10.22
C THR A 10 -13.13 -5.51 10.10
N LEU A 11 -13.71 -5.61 8.90
CA LEU A 11 -14.79 -6.56 8.62
C LEU A 11 -14.32 -8.02 8.80
N GLU A 12 -13.01 -8.25 8.83
CA GLU A 12 -12.38 -9.54 8.95
C GLU A 12 -11.26 -9.47 9.97
N ARG A 13 -11.26 -10.38 10.96
CA ARG A 13 -10.17 -10.51 11.92
C ARG A 13 -9.45 -11.81 11.62
N VAL A 14 -8.20 -11.70 11.17
CA VAL A 14 -7.30 -12.86 11.10
C VAL A 14 -7.07 -13.36 12.52
N SER A 15 -7.29 -14.66 12.76
CA SER A 15 -7.10 -15.23 14.08
C SER A 15 -5.64 -15.09 14.52
N LYS A 16 -5.42 -14.68 15.77
CA LYS A 16 -4.08 -14.48 16.36
C LYS A 16 -3.22 -15.74 16.28
N LYS A 17 -3.84 -16.92 16.33
CA LYS A 17 -3.16 -18.21 16.25
C LYS A 17 -2.32 -18.38 14.97
N TYR A 18 -2.64 -17.67 13.89
CA TYR A 18 -1.91 -17.80 12.63
C TYR A 18 -0.62 -16.98 12.57
N TYR A 19 -0.44 -16.01 13.47
CA TYR A 19 0.70 -15.08 13.43
C TYR A 19 1.31 -14.78 14.81
N ARG A 20 0.77 -15.38 15.87
CA ARG A 20 1.32 -15.38 17.23
C ARG A 20 1.29 -16.81 17.77
N PRO A 21 2.24 -17.67 17.36
CA PRO A 21 2.37 -19.00 17.93
C PRO A 21 2.65 -18.91 19.43
N GLU A 22 2.12 -19.85 20.22
CA GLU A 22 2.35 -19.90 21.67
C GLU A 22 3.67 -20.59 22.03
N ASN A 23 4.22 -21.38 21.11
CA ASN A 23 5.43 -22.17 21.29
C ASN A 23 6.12 -22.48 19.95
N ASP A 24 7.37 -22.94 20.03
CA ASP A 24 8.22 -23.24 18.86
C ASP A 24 7.63 -24.32 17.94
N PHE A 25 6.86 -25.26 18.47
CA PHE A 25 6.21 -26.31 17.66
C PHE A 25 5.09 -25.75 16.79
N GLU A 26 4.28 -24.83 17.33
CA GLU A 26 3.28 -24.11 16.54
C GLU A 26 3.92 -23.21 15.50
N GLU A 27 4.98 -22.49 15.90
CA GLU A 27 5.73 -21.63 14.98
C GLU A 27 6.24 -22.44 13.78
N TYR A 28 6.90 -23.57 14.04
CA TYR A 28 7.41 -24.47 13.01
C TYR A 28 6.32 -24.95 12.04
N ASN A 29 5.15 -25.32 12.56
CA ASN A 29 4.05 -25.81 11.70
C ASN A 29 3.46 -24.69 10.83
N LEU A 30 3.30 -23.50 11.40
CA LEU A 30 2.76 -22.32 10.71
C LEU A 30 3.71 -21.81 9.63
N SER A 31 5.01 -21.77 9.92
CA SER A 31 6.04 -21.26 9.01
C SER A 31 6.62 -22.31 8.07
N ARG A 32 6.06 -23.53 8.01
CA ARG A 32 6.64 -24.64 7.21
C ARG A 32 6.87 -24.34 5.71
N PHE A 33 6.12 -23.38 5.15
CA PHE A 33 6.29 -22.92 3.76
C PHE A 33 7.22 -21.72 3.64
N GLU A 34 7.52 -21.04 4.75
CA GLU A 34 8.39 -19.89 4.84
C GLU A 34 9.84 -20.37 4.93
N LYS A 35 10.69 -19.90 4.01
CA LYS A 35 12.13 -20.19 3.89
C LYS A 35 12.98 -19.07 4.49
N LEU A 36 12.34 -18.06 5.06
CA LEU A 36 12.94 -16.89 5.67
C LEU A 36 12.09 -16.52 6.90
N PRO A 37 12.68 -16.22 8.07
CA PRO A 37 11.91 -15.84 9.25
C PRO A 37 11.01 -14.62 9.00
N VAL A 38 9.73 -14.74 9.34
CA VAL A 38 8.73 -13.68 9.16
C VAL A 38 8.04 -13.32 10.47
N ALA A 39 8.23 -12.08 10.90
CA ALA A 39 7.55 -11.48 12.05
C ALA A 39 6.34 -10.66 11.60
N ILE A 40 5.14 -11.17 11.87
CA ILE A 40 3.88 -10.54 11.48
C ILE A 40 3.31 -9.73 12.66
N PHE A 41 2.93 -8.49 12.40
CA PHE A 41 2.31 -7.58 13.37
C PHE A 41 0.92 -7.15 12.92
N GLU A 42 0.06 -6.82 13.88
CA GLU A 42 -1.28 -6.26 13.57
C GLU A 42 -1.16 -4.93 12.80
N GLU A 43 -0.13 -4.13 13.11
CA GLU A 43 0.10 -2.79 12.57
C GLU A 43 1.59 -2.52 12.41
N SER A 44 1.97 -1.79 11.37
CA SER A 44 3.35 -1.38 11.08
C SER A 44 4.03 -0.65 12.24
N LYS A 45 3.28 0.17 13.00
CA LYS A 45 3.81 0.90 14.17
C LYS A 45 4.32 -0.02 15.28
N LYS A 46 3.69 -1.18 15.49
CA LYS A 46 4.13 -2.16 16.50
C LYS A 46 5.41 -2.86 16.04
N ALA A 47 5.50 -3.21 14.76
CA ALA A 47 6.70 -3.76 14.16
C ALA A 47 7.87 -2.75 14.23
N ALA A 48 7.61 -1.50 13.85
CA ALA A 48 8.59 -0.41 13.89
C ALA A 48 9.17 -0.20 15.30
N LYS A 49 8.31 -0.25 16.33
CA LYS A 49 8.75 -0.23 17.73
C LYS A 49 9.68 -1.39 18.09
N LYS A 50 9.37 -2.61 17.65
CA LYS A 50 10.25 -3.75 17.91
C LYS A 50 11.62 -3.57 17.26
N ILE A 51 11.63 -3.21 15.97
CA ILE A 51 12.86 -3.02 15.18
C ILE A 51 13.71 -1.89 15.75
N ALA A 52 13.11 -0.73 16.04
CA ALA A 52 13.83 0.41 16.60
C ALA A 52 14.44 0.09 17.98
N ASN A 53 13.73 -0.65 18.83
CA ASN A 53 14.27 -1.11 20.12
C ASN A 53 15.43 -2.11 19.95
N ASP A 54 15.37 -3.00 18.96
CA ASP A 54 16.48 -3.93 18.70
C ASP A 54 17.71 -3.18 18.18
N ILE A 55 17.55 -2.24 17.26
CA ILE A 55 18.61 -1.34 16.80
C ILE A 55 19.20 -0.54 17.96
N ALA A 56 18.36 0.05 18.81
CA ALA A 56 18.79 0.84 19.98
C ALA A 56 19.62 0.02 20.98
N LYS A 57 19.26 -1.25 21.19
CA LYS A 57 20.05 -2.18 22.01
C LYS A 57 21.43 -2.42 21.42
N GLU A 58 21.52 -2.65 20.11
CA GLU A 58 22.80 -2.87 19.43
C GLU A 58 23.68 -1.62 19.44
N ILE A 59 23.11 -0.43 19.20
CA ILE A 59 23.81 0.86 19.33
C ILE A 59 24.41 0.99 20.74
N THR A 60 23.60 0.75 21.76
CA THR A 60 24.02 0.87 23.17
C THR A 60 25.11 -0.15 23.51
N ASN A 61 24.98 -1.39 23.03
CA ASN A 61 25.95 -2.45 23.26
C ASN A 61 27.30 -2.16 22.59
N LYS A 62 27.29 -1.66 21.34
CA LYS A 62 28.51 -1.25 20.64
C LYS A 62 29.18 -0.05 21.33
N ALA A 63 28.40 0.95 21.73
CA ALA A 63 28.90 2.11 22.45
C ALA A 63 29.58 1.74 23.79
N LYS A 64 28.96 0.85 24.58
CA LYS A 64 29.56 0.33 25.83
C LYS A 64 30.90 -0.38 25.62
N ASN A 65 31.09 -0.99 24.45
CA ASN A 65 32.32 -1.67 24.07
C ASN A 65 33.32 -0.76 23.35
N GLY A 66 33.05 0.56 23.26
CA GLY A 66 33.92 1.52 22.57
C GLY A 66 34.08 1.26 21.08
N LYS A 67 33.11 0.59 20.44
CA LYS A 67 33.12 0.28 19.00
C LYS A 67 31.98 1.02 18.31
N PRO A 68 32.16 1.54 17.08
CA PRO A 68 31.06 2.10 16.31
C PRO A 68 30.02 1.02 15.98
N PHE A 69 28.77 1.47 15.79
CA PHE A 69 27.70 0.65 15.21
C PHE A 69 27.47 1.10 13.76
N VAL A 70 27.71 0.20 12.80
CA VAL A 70 27.57 0.49 11.37
C VAL A 70 26.18 0.05 10.91
N LEU A 71 25.33 1.02 10.56
CA LEU A 71 23.95 0.82 10.19
C LEU A 71 23.71 1.19 8.71
N GLY A 72 23.30 0.20 7.92
CA GLY A 72 22.80 0.41 6.58
C GLY A 72 21.33 0.81 6.60
N ILE A 73 20.96 1.85 5.85
CA ILE A 73 19.58 2.34 5.78
C ILE A 73 19.14 2.56 4.32
N SER A 74 17.84 2.41 4.07
CA SER A 74 17.22 2.76 2.78
C SER A 74 16.21 3.87 2.93
N GLY A 75 16.00 4.65 1.87
CA GLY A 75 14.86 5.57 1.82
C GLY A 75 13.53 4.83 1.62
N GLY A 76 12.54 5.60 1.17
CA GLY A 76 11.19 5.12 0.91
C GLY A 76 10.27 5.12 2.12
N SER A 77 8.99 4.79 1.88
CA SER A 77 7.95 4.85 2.90
C SER A 77 7.96 3.67 3.88
N SER A 78 8.47 2.49 3.48
CA SER A 78 8.47 1.30 4.35
C SER A 78 9.35 1.47 5.60
N PRO A 79 10.58 2.01 5.54
CA PRO A 79 11.40 2.21 6.73
C PRO A 79 10.99 3.42 7.59
N ALA A 80 10.22 4.37 7.05
CA ALA A 80 9.89 5.62 7.73
C ALA A 80 9.31 5.45 9.15
N PRO A 81 8.37 4.52 9.42
CA PRO A 81 7.88 4.29 10.79
C PRO A 81 8.97 3.86 11.78
N VAL A 82 10.02 3.16 11.31
CA VAL A 82 11.16 2.77 12.16
C VAL A 82 12.01 3.99 12.50
N TYR A 83 12.24 4.87 11.52
CA TYR A 83 12.97 6.13 11.75
C TYR A 83 12.25 7.05 12.73
N ASP A 84 10.92 7.21 12.59
CA ASP A 84 10.14 8.02 13.53
C ASP A 84 10.25 7.51 14.96
N GLU A 85 10.26 6.19 15.15
CA GLU A 85 10.46 5.62 16.48
C GLU A 85 11.90 5.77 16.97
N LEU A 86 12.92 5.65 16.11
CA LEU A 86 14.32 5.92 16.49
C LEU A 86 14.52 7.39 16.92
N VAL A 87 13.87 8.33 16.23
CA VAL A 87 13.83 9.75 16.63
C VAL A 87 13.13 9.92 17.97
N ARG A 88 12.02 9.21 18.21
CA ARG A 88 11.34 9.21 19.51
C ARG A 88 12.26 8.71 20.62
N LEU A 89 12.91 7.56 20.42
CA LEU A 89 13.89 6.98 21.36
C LEU A 89 15.05 7.95 21.65
N HIS A 90 15.51 8.71 20.64
CA HIS A 90 16.52 9.75 20.85
C HIS A 90 16.01 10.87 21.77
N LYS A 91 14.86 11.45 21.42
CA LYS A 91 14.33 12.65 22.06
C LYS A 91 13.75 12.40 23.46
N GLU A 92 13.13 11.24 23.65
CA GLU A 92 12.39 10.92 24.89
C GLU A 92 13.18 9.98 25.80
N ASP A 93 13.90 9.01 25.23
CA ASP A 93 14.54 7.92 25.99
C ASP A 93 16.09 8.06 26.06
N GLY A 94 16.65 9.09 25.44
CA GLY A 94 18.07 9.45 25.54
C GLY A 94 19.03 8.59 24.71
N LEU A 95 18.54 7.88 23.69
CA LEU A 95 19.38 7.10 22.77
C LEU A 95 20.32 8.03 21.97
N SER A 96 21.64 7.85 22.04
CA SER A 96 22.61 8.67 21.29
C SER A 96 23.12 7.96 20.02
N PHE A 97 23.23 8.73 18.94
CA PHE A 97 23.71 8.32 17.62
C PHE A 97 25.13 8.80 17.32
N LYS A 98 25.82 9.43 18.28
CA LYS A 98 27.22 9.89 18.12
C LYS A 98 28.21 8.79 17.74
N ASN A 99 27.92 7.55 18.14
CA ASN A 99 28.74 6.37 17.87
C ASN A 99 28.16 5.51 16.73
N VAL A 100 27.23 6.05 15.94
CA VAL A 100 26.63 5.38 14.79
C VAL A 100 27.28 5.87 13.51
N ILE A 101 27.53 4.95 12.59
CA ILE A 101 27.94 5.22 11.22
C ILE A 101 26.84 4.73 10.30
N ILE A 102 26.41 5.59 9.38
CA ILE A 102 25.31 5.33 8.45
C ILE A 102 25.86 5.06 7.06
N PHE A 103 25.36 4.01 6.42
CA PHE A 103 25.53 3.76 4.98
C PHE A 103 24.16 3.80 4.30
N ASN A 104 23.96 4.77 3.42
CA ASN A 104 22.78 4.84 2.57
C ASN A 104 22.89 3.82 1.43
N THR A 105 21.85 3.03 1.23
CA THR A 105 21.85 1.90 0.27
C THR A 105 21.76 2.33 -1.19
N TYR A 106 21.29 3.53 -1.50
CA TYR A 106 21.25 4.04 -2.88
C TYR A 106 21.13 5.57 -2.95
N GLU A 107 21.51 6.14 -4.08
CA GLU A 107 21.21 7.53 -4.45
C GLU A 107 20.82 7.61 -5.93
N PHE A 108 19.94 8.55 -6.29
CA PHE A 108 19.54 8.75 -7.68
C PHE A 108 20.69 9.30 -8.52
N TYR A 109 20.68 9.05 -9.83
CA TYR A 109 21.69 9.58 -10.73
C TYR A 109 21.13 9.89 -12.13
N PRO A 110 21.47 11.03 -12.75
CA PRO A 110 22.00 12.22 -12.09
C PRO A 110 20.93 12.81 -11.14
N VAL A 111 21.35 13.45 -10.05
CA VAL A 111 20.44 14.22 -9.22
C VAL A 111 20.21 15.58 -9.88
N MET A 112 19.03 15.75 -10.48
CA MET A 112 18.65 17.03 -11.11
C MET A 112 18.29 18.09 -10.07
N ASP A 113 17.68 17.66 -8.96
CA ASP A 113 17.28 18.51 -7.84
C ASP A 113 17.53 17.77 -6.54
N PHE A 114 18.48 18.27 -5.74
CA PHE A 114 18.90 17.65 -4.49
C PHE A 114 17.81 17.66 -3.41
N SER A 115 16.78 18.51 -3.53
CA SER A 115 15.63 18.48 -2.62
C SER A 115 14.83 17.18 -2.71
N TYR A 116 14.94 16.46 -3.84
CA TYR A 116 14.33 15.14 -4.04
C TYR A 116 15.35 13.99 -4.02
N SER A 117 16.60 14.26 -3.62
CA SER A 117 17.60 13.20 -3.44
C SER A 117 17.19 12.24 -2.32
N ASN A 118 17.61 10.98 -2.42
CA ASN A 118 17.33 10.01 -1.39
C ASN A 118 17.99 10.39 -0.06
N LEU A 119 19.21 10.91 -0.10
CA LEU A 119 19.90 11.40 1.10
C LEU A 119 19.16 12.57 1.75
N GLN A 120 18.62 13.51 0.98
CA GLN A 120 17.84 14.61 1.55
C GLN A 120 16.56 14.09 2.22
N MET A 121 15.85 13.15 1.59
CA MET A 121 14.69 12.52 2.20
C MET A 121 15.05 11.82 3.52
N LEU A 122 16.19 11.13 3.58
CA LEU A 122 16.69 10.49 4.80
C LEU A 122 17.05 11.50 5.89
N LYS A 123 17.60 12.66 5.52
CA LYS A 123 17.86 13.76 6.45
C LYS A 123 16.59 14.29 7.08
N ASP A 124 15.60 14.61 6.25
CA ASP A 124 14.32 15.15 6.70
C ASP A 124 13.56 14.16 7.61
N LEU A 125 13.56 12.87 7.24
CA LEU A 125 12.88 11.83 7.99
C LEU A 125 13.60 11.48 9.29
N PHE A 126 14.93 11.45 9.28
CA PHE A 126 15.72 10.82 10.33
C PHE A 126 16.99 11.59 10.73
N LEU A 127 17.92 11.79 9.80
CA LEU A 127 19.31 12.12 10.16
C LEU A 127 19.47 13.51 10.79
N ASP A 128 18.67 14.49 10.36
CA ASP A 128 18.70 15.86 10.93
C ASP A 128 17.91 15.97 12.25
N ARG A 129 17.28 14.86 12.69
CA ARG A 129 16.44 14.79 13.90
C ARG A 129 17.13 14.07 15.07
N ILE A 130 18.40 13.67 14.90
CA ILE A 130 19.23 12.92 15.87
C ILE A 130 20.63 13.56 16.01
N ASP A 131 21.41 13.11 17.01
CA ASP A 131 22.76 13.64 17.32
C ASP A 131 23.92 12.92 16.59
N ILE A 132 23.70 12.49 15.35
CA ILE A 132 24.75 11.88 14.51
C ILE A 132 25.75 12.94 14.00
N ASP A 133 27.04 12.59 13.94
CA ASP A 133 28.04 13.43 13.28
C ASP A 133 27.88 13.32 11.74
N PRO A 134 27.72 14.43 11.00
CA PRO A 134 27.62 14.39 9.54
C PRO A 134 28.75 13.63 8.84
N LYS A 135 29.95 13.57 9.43
CA LYS A 135 31.10 12.80 8.89
C LYS A 135 30.89 11.29 8.95
N ASN A 136 29.94 10.82 9.75
CA ASN A 136 29.58 9.41 9.87
C ASN A 136 28.46 9.02 8.91
N ILE A 137 28.06 9.87 7.98
CA ILE A 137 27.02 9.59 6.98
C ILE A 137 27.68 9.34 5.63
N PHE A 138 27.61 8.10 5.15
CA PHE A 138 28.12 7.66 3.86
C PHE A 138 26.96 7.41 2.90
N SER A 139 27.05 7.96 1.70
CA SER A 139 26.06 7.79 0.64
C SER A 139 26.77 7.69 -0.71
N PRO A 140 26.23 6.95 -1.69
CA PRO A 140 26.75 7.01 -3.05
C PRO A 140 26.80 8.46 -3.54
N ASP A 141 27.93 8.88 -4.06
CA ASP A 141 28.11 10.26 -4.53
C ASP A 141 27.46 10.43 -5.89
N ALA A 142 26.34 11.16 -5.90
CA ALA A 142 25.60 11.44 -7.12
C ALA A 142 26.01 12.74 -7.84
N THR A 143 27.05 13.43 -7.35
CA THR A 143 27.61 14.63 -7.96
C THR A 143 28.73 14.32 -8.97
N VAL A 144 29.19 13.07 -8.99
CA VAL A 144 30.36 12.66 -9.78
C VAL A 144 30.05 12.58 -11.26
N GLU A 145 31.06 12.90 -12.07
CA GLU A 145 31.02 12.68 -13.51
C GLU A 145 30.83 11.21 -13.83
N LYS A 146 30.09 10.93 -14.91
CA LYS A 146 29.63 9.58 -15.25
C LYS A 146 30.78 8.57 -15.36
N ASP A 147 31.91 8.99 -15.91
CA ASP A 147 33.07 8.14 -16.15
C ASP A 147 33.81 7.78 -14.85
N LEU A 148 33.57 8.50 -13.75
CA LEU A 148 34.17 8.25 -12.43
C LEU A 148 33.25 7.44 -11.49
N ILE A 149 32.04 7.08 -11.92
CA ILE A 149 31.07 6.38 -11.05
C ILE A 149 31.64 5.05 -10.56
N ALA A 150 32.32 4.28 -11.41
CA ALA A 150 32.87 2.99 -11.03
C ALA A 150 33.90 3.11 -9.90
N GLU A 151 34.83 4.07 -10.02
CA GLU A 151 35.83 4.37 -8.98
C GLU A 151 35.17 4.84 -7.67
N ASN A 152 34.10 5.62 -7.76
CA ASN A 152 33.35 6.07 -6.58
C ASN A 152 32.58 4.94 -5.90
N CYS A 153 32.01 4.01 -6.68
CA CYS A 153 31.39 2.81 -6.12
C CYS A 153 32.41 1.94 -5.38
N GLU A 154 33.61 1.78 -5.94
CA GLU A 154 34.71 1.06 -5.30
C GLU A 154 35.18 1.75 -4.02
N ALA A 155 35.31 3.08 -4.03
CA ALA A 155 35.65 3.86 -2.84
C ALA A 155 34.60 3.70 -1.72
N PHE A 156 33.31 3.77 -2.06
CA PHE A 156 32.21 3.55 -1.12
C PHE A 156 32.24 2.14 -0.50
N GLU A 157 32.58 1.12 -1.28
CA GLU A 157 32.76 -0.23 -0.76
C GLU A 157 33.99 -0.37 0.13
N ASN A 158 35.09 0.29 -0.22
CA ASN A 158 36.30 0.27 0.59
C ASN A 158 36.06 0.96 1.95
N ASP A 159 35.36 2.09 1.97
CA ASP A 159 34.90 2.73 3.20
C ASP A 159 34.06 1.79 4.08
N LEU A 160 33.18 0.99 3.47
CA LEU A 160 32.39 0.00 4.18
C LEU A 160 33.26 -1.15 4.75
N LYS A 161 34.20 -1.66 3.94
CA LYS A 161 35.10 -2.75 4.33
C LYS A 161 36.05 -2.34 5.45
N GLU A 162 36.62 -1.14 5.39
CA GLU A 162 37.51 -0.59 6.43
C GLU A 162 36.81 -0.47 7.80
N ARG A 163 35.49 -0.32 7.79
CA ARG A 163 34.65 -0.24 8.99
C ARG A 163 34.15 -1.60 9.49
N GLY A 164 34.53 -2.69 8.82
CA GLY A 164 34.18 -4.05 9.19
C GLY A 164 32.79 -4.50 8.75
N GLY A 165 32.23 -3.85 7.71
CA GLY A 165 30.91 -4.15 7.16
C GLY A 165 29.74 -3.64 7.99
N LEU A 166 28.51 -3.91 7.52
CA LEU A 166 27.29 -3.50 8.19
C LEU A 166 27.00 -4.40 9.41
N ASP A 167 26.82 -3.81 10.58
CA ASP A 167 26.32 -4.53 11.76
C ASP A 167 24.82 -4.83 11.64
N TYR A 168 24.09 -3.93 10.98
CA TYR A 168 22.66 -4.05 10.76
C TYR A 168 22.28 -3.34 9.46
N LEU A 169 21.37 -3.92 8.69
CA LEU A 169 20.86 -3.35 7.46
C LEU A 169 19.33 -3.32 7.50
N LEU A 170 18.77 -2.11 7.48
CA LEU A 170 17.32 -1.87 7.41
C LEU A 170 16.93 -1.58 5.95
N LEU A 171 16.12 -2.48 5.37
CA LEU A 171 15.67 -2.40 3.99
C LEU A 171 14.16 -2.22 3.89
N GLY A 172 13.72 -1.33 3.02
CA GLY A 172 12.36 -1.31 2.50
C GLY A 172 12.21 -2.24 1.29
N LEU A 173 11.01 -2.81 1.13
CA LEU A 173 10.65 -3.62 -0.03
C LEU A 173 9.97 -2.80 -1.14
N GLY A 174 10.54 -2.85 -2.36
CA GLY A 174 9.89 -2.33 -3.57
C GLY A 174 8.73 -3.23 -4.05
N THR A 175 7.83 -2.72 -4.89
CA THR A 175 6.56 -3.42 -5.19
C THR A 175 6.76 -4.73 -5.92
N LYS A 176 7.86 -4.88 -6.68
CA LYS A 176 8.22 -6.10 -7.43
C LYS A 176 9.31 -6.95 -6.74
N GLY A 177 9.43 -6.82 -5.43
CA GLY A 177 10.37 -7.65 -4.67
C GLY A 177 11.83 -7.16 -4.72
N ASN A 178 12.10 -5.97 -5.26
CA ASN A 178 13.43 -5.36 -5.27
C ASN A 178 13.83 -4.84 -3.89
N VAL A 179 15.12 -4.96 -3.57
CA VAL A 179 15.76 -4.38 -2.37
C VAL A 179 16.82 -3.37 -2.79
N GLY A 180 16.70 -2.14 -2.31
CA GLY A 180 17.34 -1.00 -2.98
C GLY A 180 16.86 -0.90 -4.44
N PHE A 181 17.78 -0.61 -5.37
CA PHE A 181 17.49 -0.70 -6.81
C PHE A 181 18.07 -1.97 -7.46
N ASN A 182 18.17 -3.06 -6.69
CA ASN A 182 18.41 -4.38 -7.26
C ASN A 182 17.09 -4.92 -7.82
N MET A 183 16.84 -4.63 -9.10
CA MET A 183 15.66 -5.00 -9.89
C MET A 183 15.81 -6.41 -10.51
N PRO A 184 14.72 -7.02 -11.04
CA PRO A 184 14.77 -8.32 -11.69
C PRO A 184 15.94 -8.45 -12.69
N GLY A 185 16.71 -9.54 -12.59
CA GLY A 185 17.93 -9.78 -13.36
C GLY A 185 19.22 -9.25 -12.70
N SER A 186 19.14 -8.73 -11.47
CA SER A 186 20.34 -8.35 -10.70
C SER A 186 21.12 -9.58 -10.26
N SER A 187 22.42 -9.61 -10.56
CA SER A 187 23.32 -10.70 -10.15
C SER A 187 23.48 -10.79 -8.63
N LEU A 188 23.53 -12.01 -8.09
CA LEU A 188 23.85 -12.26 -6.68
C LEU A 188 25.24 -11.73 -6.29
N HIS A 189 26.18 -11.69 -7.24
CA HIS A 189 27.52 -11.16 -7.05
C HIS A 189 27.62 -9.66 -7.37
N SER A 190 26.47 -8.99 -7.56
CA SER A 190 26.48 -7.57 -7.84
C SER A 190 27.01 -6.79 -6.65
N GLN A 191 27.94 -5.91 -6.97
CA GLN A 191 28.54 -4.90 -6.12
C GLN A 191 27.83 -3.56 -6.28
N THR A 192 28.28 -2.53 -5.56
CA THR A 192 27.75 -1.17 -5.68
C THR A 192 27.94 -0.68 -7.12
N ARG A 193 26.85 -0.24 -7.76
CA ARG A 193 26.87 0.08 -9.21
C ARG A 193 25.79 1.07 -9.62
N LEU A 194 26.00 1.70 -10.77
CA LEU A 194 24.95 2.41 -11.51
C LEU A 194 23.96 1.41 -12.15
N VAL A 195 22.67 1.65 -11.98
CA VAL A 195 21.59 0.89 -12.61
C VAL A 195 20.58 1.81 -13.28
N MET A 196 19.99 1.35 -14.38
CA MET A 196 18.85 2.03 -15.03
C MET A 196 17.56 1.61 -14.35
N LEU A 197 16.71 2.56 -13.97
CA LEU A 197 15.44 2.27 -13.30
C LEU A 197 14.40 1.77 -14.31
N ASP A 198 13.73 0.67 -13.98
CA ASP A 198 12.60 0.16 -14.75
C ASP A 198 11.31 0.96 -14.52
N GLY A 199 10.28 0.68 -15.33
CA GLY A 199 9.01 1.41 -15.26
C GLY A 199 8.30 1.27 -13.91
N ASP A 200 8.37 0.08 -13.31
CA ASP A 200 7.74 -0.22 -12.03
C ASP A 200 8.42 0.53 -10.88
N SER A 201 9.76 0.52 -10.83
CA SER A 201 10.55 1.26 -9.84
C SER A 201 10.33 2.77 -9.95
N ARG A 202 10.26 3.28 -11.19
CA ARG A 202 9.95 4.71 -11.41
C ARG A 202 8.52 5.05 -11.00
N SER A 203 7.57 4.15 -11.22
CA SER A 203 6.18 4.30 -10.78
C SER A 203 6.09 4.33 -9.25
N ASP A 204 6.79 3.42 -8.57
CA ASP A 204 6.84 3.31 -7.10
C ASP A 204 7.29 4.62 -6.43
N ILE A 205 8.29 5.30 -7.00
CA ILE A 205 8.84 6.54 -6.44
C ILE A 205 8.25 7.81 -7.06
N SER A 206 7.43 7.71 -8.10
CA SER A 206 6.86 8.87 -8.82
C SER A 206 6.14 9.86 -7.90
N ARG A 207 5.49 9.36 -6.84
CA ARG A 207 4.81 10.18 -5.83
C ARG A 207 5.76 11.12 -5.09
N ASN A 208 7.03 10.75 -4.93
CA ASN A 208 8.04 11.59 -4.27
C ASN A 208 8.48 12.75 -5.16
N PHE A 209 8.37 12.59 -6.49
CA PHE A 209 8.79 13.58 -7.49
C PHE A 209 7.62 14.38 -8.07
N GLY A 210 6.39 14.13 -7.62
CA GLY A 210 5.16 14.73 -8.14
C GLY A 210 4.69 14.16 -9.49
N SER A 211 5.62 13.76 -10.37
CA SER A 211 5.30 13.15 -11.67
C SER A 211 6.40 12.19 -12.15
N LEU A 212 6.04 11.26 -13.03
CA LEU A 212 6.94 10.22 -13.55
C LEU A 212 8.11 10.78 -14.39
N ASP A 213 7.89 11.91 -15.08
CA ASP A 213 8.89 12.58 -15.92
C ASP A 213 10.02 13.25 -15.12
N LYS A 214 9.77 13.55 -13.85
CA LYS A 214 10.79 14.08 -12.92
C LYS A 214 11.62 12.99 -12.25
N VAL A 215 11.16 11.75 -12.32
CA VAL A 215 11.87 10.62 -11.72
C VAL A 215 13.16 10.36 -12.50
N PRO A 216 14.32 10.35 -11.81
CA PRO A 216 15.61 10.01 -12.43
C PRO A 216 15.55 8.67 -13.17
N VAL A 217 16.30 8.57 -14.26
CA VAL A 217 16.32 7.35 -15.10
C VAL A 217 17.28 6.29 -14.57
N SER A 218 18.17 6.65 -13.65
CA SER A 218 19.14 5.75 -13.05
C SER A 218 19.36 6.04 -11.56
N ALA A 219 20.00 5.10 -10.87
CA ALA A 219 20.45 5.24 -9.49
C ALA A 219 21.77 4.50 -9.30
N ILE A 220 22.58 4.95 -8.36
CA ILE A 220 23.71 4.18 -7.82
C ILE A 220 23.17 3.41 -6.61
N THR A 221 23.31 2.09 -6.61
CA THR A 221 22.75 1.22 -5.56
C THR A 221 23.81 0.26 -5.05
N MET A 222 23.78 0.01 -3.74
CA MET A 222 24.45 -1.11 -3.10
C MET A 222 23.99 -2.42 -3.75
N GLY A 223 24.93 -3.30 -4.05
CA GLY A 223 24.65 -4.56 -4.72
C GLY A 223 24.16 -5.66 -3.77
N LEU A 224 23.69 -6.78 -4.34
CA LEU A 224 23.22 -7.92 -3.54
C LEU A 224 24.34 -8.57 -2.73
N TYR A 225 25.57 -8.55 -3.24
CA TYR A 225 26.74 -9.07 -2.52
C TYR A 225 26.97 -8.30 -1.21
N ASP A 226 26.95 -6.97 -1.29
CA ASP A 226 27.16 -6.09 -0.13
C ASP A 226 25.99 -6.17 0.87
N ILE A 227 24.76 -6.27 0.36
CA ILE A 227 23.56 -6.48 1.19
C ILE A 227 23.67 -7.78 2.00
N LEU A 228 24.04 -8.88 1.35
CA LEU A 228 24.18 -10.20 1.98
C LEU A 228 25.41 -10.30 2.90
N ALA A 229 26.36 -9.35 2.82
CA ALA A 229 27.51 -9.28 3.71
C ALA A 229 27.19 -8.59 5.06
N ALA A 230 26.00 -8.01 5.23
CA ALA A 230 25.56 -7.45 6.50
C ALA A 230 25.49 -8.54 7.59
N LYS A 231 25.68 -8.19 8.86
CA LYS A 231 25.56 -9.18 9.96
C LYS A 231 24.12 -9.50 10.31
N LYS A 232 23.22 -8.52 10.18
CA LYS A 232 21.78 -8.63 10.44
C LYS A 232 21.02 -7.85 9.40
N ILE A 233 19.92 -8.39 8.89
CA ILE A 233 19.07 -7.74 7.90
C ILE A 233 17.63 -7.72 8.41
N ALA A 234 17.01 -6.53 8.39
CA ALA A 234 15.58 -6.39 8.57
C ALA A 234 14.95 -5.85 7.29
N LEU A 235 14.12 -6.67 6.65
CA LEU A 235 13.30 -6.24 5.53
C LEU A 235 11.92 -5.83 6.06
N VAL A 236 11.50 -4.60 5.79
CA VAL A 236 10.18 -4.08 6.19
C VAL A 236 9.26 -3.89 4.99
N ALA A 237 8.01 -4.36 5.11
CA ALA A 237 6.98 -4.17 4.10
C ALA A 237 5.59 -4.05 4.72
N TRP A 238 4.84 -3.02 4.33
CA TRP A 238 3.52 -2.73 4.89
C TRP A 238 2.47 -2.60 3.79
N GLY A 239 1.24 -3.02 4.11
CA GLY A 239 0.09 -2.89 3.24
C GLY A 239 -0.05 -4.01 2.21
N GLU A 240 -1.29 -4.18 1.75
CA GLU A 240 -1.72 -5.26 0.86
C GLU A 240 -0.97 -5.25 -0.47
N GLN A 241 -0.55 -4.07 -0.97
CA GLN A 241 0.21 -3.93 -2.21
C GLN A 241 1.58 -4.64 -2.19
N LYS A 242 2.08 -5.07 -1.02
CA LYS A 242 3.34 -5.81 -0.88
C LYS A 242 3.12 -7.32 -0.68
N SER A 243 1.87 -7.77 -0.54
CA SER A 243 1.55 -9.13 -0.09
C SER A 243 2.05 -10.23 -1.02
N GLU A 244 1.84 -10.08 -2.33
CA GLU A 244 2.31 -11.02 -3.35
C GLU A 244 3.84 -11.14 -3.34
N SER A 245 4.54 -9.99 -3.39
CA SER A 245 6.01 -9.96 -3.34
C SER A 245 6.58 -10.54 -2.06
N ILE A 246 5.91 -10.33 -0.91
CA ILE A 246 6.32 -10.96 0.35
C ILE A 246 6.19 -12.47 0.27
N LYS A 247 5.06 -12.98 -0.22
CA LYS A 247 4.88 -14.42 -0.42
C LYS A 247 5.94 -15.00 -1.36
N ASP A 248 6.23 -14.34 -2.48
CA ASP A 248 7.26 -14.79 -3.41
C ASP A 248 8.66 -14.79 -2.79
N ILE A 249 8.98 -13.80 -1.95
CA ILE A 249 10.25 -13.71 -1.25
C ILE A 249 10.40 -14.76 -0.16
N VAL A 250 9.34 -15.07 0.60
CA VAL A 250 9.47 -15.95 1.77
C VAL A 250 9.08 -17.39 1.46
N GLU A 251 8.15 -17.65 0.55
CA GLU A 251 7.69 -19.01 0.21
C GLU A 251 8.25 -19.50 -1.15
N GLY A 252 8.50 -18.56 -2.07
CA GLY A 252 9.00 -18.84 -3.42
C GLY A 252 10.44 -19.34 -3.49
N PRO A 253 10.93 -19.76 -4.66
CA PRO A 253 12.33 -20.12 -4.86
C PRO A 253 13.23 -18.89 -4.82
N VAL A 254 14.52 -19.10 -4.49
CA VAL A 254 15.55 -18.07 -4.68
C VAL A 254 15.77 -17.86 -6.19
N THR A 255 15.52 -16.66 -6.69
CA THR A 255 15.64 -16.29 -8.10
C THR A 255 16.04 -14.83 -8.27
N ASP A 256 16.82 -14.53 -9.31
CA ASP A 256 17.17 -13.17 -9.74
C ASP A 256 15.97 -12.39 -10.29
N LEU A 257 14.86 -13.07 -10.65
CA LEU A 257 13.60 -12.43 -11.02
C LEU A 257 12.92 -11.75 -9.83
N ILE A 258 13.17 -12.22 -8.61
CA ILE A 258 12.67 -11.64 -7.35
C ILE A 258 13.88 -11.40 -6.45
N PRO A 259 14.61 -10.28 -6.61
CA PRO A 259 15.90 -10.07 -5.95
C PRO A 259 15.84 -10.20 -4.43
N GLY A 260 14.75 -9.79 -3.77
CA GLY A 260 14.57 -9.97 -2.33
C GLY A 260 14.56 -11.42 -1.86
N SER A 261 14.29 -12.39 -2.74
CA SER A 261 14.31 -13.83 -2.42
C SER A 261 15.72 -14.31 -2.03
N VAL A 262 16.78 -13.62 -2.45
CA VAL A 262 18.16 -13.98 -2.07
C VAL A 262 18.41 -13.85 -0.57
N LEU A 263 17.60 -13.07 0.16
CA LEU A 263 17.67 -12.97 1.62
C LEU A 263 17.39 -14.30 2.32
N GLN A 264 16.72 -15.27 1.67
CA GLN A 264 16.56 -16.63 2.18
C GLN A 264 17.91 -17.34 2.43
N THR A 265 18.99 -16.88 1.80
CA THR A 265 20.34 -17.44 1.96
C THR A 265 21.11 -16.86 3.15
N HIS A 266 20.56 -15.82 3.79
CA HIS A 266 21.21 -15.10 4.87
C HIS A 266 20.77 -15.63 6.24
N THR A 267 21.74 -15.92 7.12
CA THR A 267 21.47 -16.60 8.41
C THR A 267 20.74 -15.72 9.43
N GLU A 268 20.90 -14.39 9.34
CA GLU A 268 20.36 -13.42 10.29
C GLU A 268 19.46 -12.37 9.59
N ALA A 269 18.65 -12.82 8.64
CA ALA A 269 17.67 -11.98 7.94
C ALA A 269 16.26 -12.25 8.47
N VAL A 270 15.49 -11.19 8.75
CA VAL A 270 14.11 -11.27 9.21
C VAL A 270 13.23 -10.32 8.41
N VAL A 271 12.06 -10.81 7.99
CA VAL A 271 11.04 -10.02 7.31
C VAL A 271 10.01 -9.56 8.34
N TYR A 272 9.73 -8.26 8.36
CA TYR A 272 8.74 -7.64 9.23
C TYR A 272 7.59 -7.10 8.39
N VAL A 273 6.39 -7.60 8.67
CA VAL A 273 5.17 -7.27 7.90
C VAL A 273 4.00 -6.96 8.82
N ASP A 274 3.06 -6.17 8.31
CA ASP A 274 1.73 -6.05 8.90
C ASP A 274 0.80 -7.14 8.37
N LEU A 275 -0.39 -7.29 8.96
CA LEU A 275 -1.36 -8.31 8.53
C LEU A 275 -1.78 -8.15 7.06
N ALA A 276 -1.79 -6.92 6.54
CA ALA A 276 -2.15 -6.65 5.16
C ALA A 276 -1.05 -7.14 4.19
N ALA A 277 0.23 -6.88 4.49
CA ALA A 277 1.35 -7.43 3.71
C ALA A 277 1.55 -8.94 3.91
N ALA A 278 1.01 -9.51 4.99
CA ALA A 278 1.03 -10.96 5.22
C ALA A 278 -0.16 -11.72 4.59
N SER A 279 -1.12 -11.03 3.97
CA SER A 279 -2.41 -11.60 3.57
C SER A 279 -2.30 -12.80 2.64
N GLU A 280 -1.28 -12.84 1.79
CA GLU A 280 -1.02 -13.89 0.80
C GLU A 280 -0.16 -15.05 1.33
N LEU A 281 0.46 -14.90 2.51
CA LEU A 281 1.21 -15.98 3.16
C LEU A 281 0.30 -17.16 3.42
N THR A 282 0.82 -18.37 3.23
CA THR A 282 0.06 -19.61 3.32
C THR A 282 -0.59 -19.77 4.70
N ARG A 283 0.09 -19.40 5.79
CA ARG A 283 -0.52 -19.44 7.13
C ARG A 283 -1.68 -18.46 7.36
N ILE A 284 -1.83 -17.44 6.53
CA ILE A 284 -2.91 -16.44 6.62
C ILE A 284 -4.01 -16.71 5.58
N SER A 285 -3.62 -16.89 4.33
CA SER A 285 -4.50 -17.12 3.18
C SER A 285 -5.09 -18.53 3.18
N ARG A 286 -4.28 -19.54 3.52
CA ARG A 286 -4.60 -20.96 3.39
C ARG A 286 -4.23 -21.74 4.68
N PRO A 287 -4.75 -21.32 5.86
CA PRO A 287 -4.31 -21.85 7.15
C PRO A 287 -4.50 -23.37 7.29
N TRP A 288 -5.46 -23.95 6.56
CA TRP A 288 -5.72 -25.40 6.55
C TRP A 288 -4.56 -26.23 6.00
N LEU A 289 -3.62 -25.62 5.27
CA LEU A 289 -2.41 -26.28 4.81
C LEU A 289 -1.34 -26.37 5.91
N VAL A 290 -1.45 -25.54 6.95
CA VAL A 290 -0.41 -25.40 7.98
C VAL A 290 -0.85 -25.80 9.38
N THR A 291 -2.14 -25.70 9.70
CA THR A 291 -2.66 -26.00 11.02
C THR A 291 -4.17 -26.31 10.98
N ASN A 292 -4.69 -26.78 12.11
CA ASN A 292 -6.11 -27.05 12.28
C ASN A 292 -6.89 -25.73 12.32
N CYS A 293 -8.03 -25.71 11.63
CA CYS A 293 -8.79 -24.49 11.42
C CYS A 293 -10.04 -24.42 12.31
N GLU A 294 -10.35 -23.20 12.75
CA GLU A 294 -11.69 -22.90 13.26
C GLU A 294 -12.56 -22.59 12.05
N TRP A 295 -13.31 -23.59 11.60
CA TRP A 295 -14.08 -23.51 10.36
C TRP A 295 -15.35 -22.68 10.52
N ASP A 296 -15.37 -21.51 9.91
CA ASP A 296 -16.59 -20.73 9.67
C ASP A 296 -17.02 -20.82 8.19
N SER A 297 -18.24 -20.36 7.87
CA SER A 297 -18.76 -20.40 6.50
C SER A 297 -17.87 -19.66 5.50
N LYS A 298 -17.13 -18.63 5.92
CA LYS A 298 -16.27 -17.84 5.04
C LYS A 298 -14.96 -18.56 4.74
N LEU A 299 -14.32 -19.14 5.74
CA LEU A 299 -13.11 -19.94 5.60
C LEU A 299 -13.37 -21.20 4.77
N ILE A 300 -14.51 -21.87 4.99
CA ILE A 300 -14.90 -23.03 4.19
C ILE A 300 -15.10 -22.59 2.72
N ARG A 301 -15.85 -21.50 2.45
CA ARG A 301 -16.01 -20.99 1.07
C ARG A 301 -14.67 -20.72 0.40
N ARG A 302 -13.76 -20.04 1.12
CA ARG A 302 -12.40 -19.74 0.62
C ARG A 302 -11.63 -21.02 0.28
N ALA A 303 -11.64 -22.00 1.18
CA ALA A 303 -10.97 -23.29 0.99
C ALA A 303 -11.54 -24.08 -0.21
N ILE A 304 -12.86 -24.12 -0.38
CA ILE A 304 -13.49 -24.88 -1.47
C ILE A 304 -13.29 -24.19 -2.81
N VAL A 305 -13.38 -22.87 -2.89
CA VAL A 305 -13.09 -22.12 -4.12
C VAL A 305 -11.62 -22.29 -4.51
N TRP A 306 -10.70 -22.23 -3.53
CA TRP A 306 -9.29 -22.53 -3.75
C TRP A 306 -9.11 -23.97 -4.28
N LEU A 307 -9.73 -24.97 -3.64
CA LEU A 307 -9.64 -26.37 -4.05
C LEU A 307 -10.14 -26.56 -5.49
N CYS A 308 -11.27 -25.93 -5.87
CA CYS A 308 -11.77 -25.96 -7.25
C CYS A 308 -10.71 -25.51 -8.25
N GLY A 309 -9.97 -24.44 -7.94
CA GLY A 309 -8.88 -23.95 -8.78
C GLY A 309 -7.68 -24.88 -8.83
N VAL A 310 -7.33 -25.55 -7.72
CA VAL A 310 -6.21 -26.50 -7.65
C VAL A 310 -6.47 -27.75 -8.49
N VAL A 311 -7.67 -28.31 -8.44
CA VAL A 311 -8.00 -29.57 -9.15
C VAL A 311 -8.71 -29.36 -10.49
N ASP A 312 -8.97 -28.11 -10.87
CA ASP A 312 -9.75 -27.71 -12.05
C ASP A 312 -11.11 -28.44 -12.14
N LYS A 313 -11.88 -28.39 -11.04
CA LYS A 313 -13.23 -28.98 -10.97
C LYS A 313 -14.22 -28.00 -10.37
N PRO A 314 -15.47 -27.97 -10.86
CA PRO A 314 -16.53 -27.22 -10.19
C PRO A 314 -16.89 -27.85 -8.84
N ILE A 315 -17.41 -27.03 -7.91
CA ILE A 315 -17.71 -27.40 -6.50
C ILE A 315 -18.44 -28.75 -6.39
N LEU A 316 -19.50 -28.96 -7.18
CA LEU A 316 -20.32 -30.17 -7.09
C LEU A 316 -19.63 -31.45 -7.60
N LYS A 317 -18.46 -31.34 -8.24
CA LYS A 317 -17.67 -32.49 -8.74
C LYS A 317 -16.47 -32.84 -7.84
N LEU A 318 -16.24 -32.11 -6.75
CA LEU A 318 -15.18 -32.42 -5.81
C LEU A 318 -15.48 -33.71 -5.05
N THR A 319 -14.46 -34.56 -4.90
CA THR A 319 -14.55 -35.89 -4.26
C THR A 319 -13.84 -35.90 -2.91
N ASN A 320 -14.08 -36.92 -2.08
CA ASN A 320 -13.34 -37.09 -0.81
C ASN A 320 -11.83 -37.13 -1.02
N LYS A 321 -11.38 -37.72 -2.15
CA LYS A 321 -9.97 -37.76 -2.51
C LYS A 321 -9.40 -36.35 -2.72
N ASP A 322 -10.12 -35.49 -3.46
CA ASP A 322 -9.68 -34.12 -3.72
C ASP A 322 -9.45 -33.33 -2.42
N TYR A 323 -10.33 -33.51 -1.42
CA TYR A 323 -10.17 -32.87 -0.10
C TYR A 323 -8.98 -33.43 0.68
N ASN A 324 -8.86 -34.76 0.73
CA ASN A 324 -7.81 -35.43 1.51
C ASN A 324 -6.41 -35.13 0.96
N ASP A 325 -6.26 -35.14 -0.36
CA ASP A 325 -4.97 -34.91 -1.02
C ASP A 325 -4.49 -33.44 -0.90
N ASN A 326 -5.38 -32.52 -0.49
CA ASN A 326 -5.13 -31.07 -0.44
C ASN A 326 -5.30 -30.45 0.95
N GLY A 327 -5.17 -31.24 2.03
CA GLY A 327 -5.16 -30.73 3.41
C GLY A 327 -6.53 -30.29 3.93
N LEU A 328 -7.63 -30.80 3.37
CA LEU A 328 -9.00 -30.45 3.76
C LEU A 328 -9.76 -31.63 4.40
N SER A 329 -9.05 -32.64 4.89
CA SER A 329 -9.62 -33.83 5.55
C SER A 329 -10.46 -33.47 6.80
N GLU A 330 -10.16 -32.35 7.48
CA GLU A 330 -10.98 -31.86 8.60
C GLU A 330 -12.42 -31.59 8.18
N LEU A 331 -12.64 -31.01 6.99
CA LEU A 331 -13.98 -30.74 6.48
C LEU A 331 -14.74 -32.03 6.18
N ILE A 332 -14.05 -33.05 5.67
CA ILE A 332 -14.65 -34.38 5.46
C ILE A 332 -15.06 -35.00 6.80
N THR A 333 -14.23 -34.84 7.83
CA THR A 333 -14.52 -35.35 9.18
C THR A 333 -15.71 -34.63 9.81
N LEU A 334 -15.77 -33.30 9.67
CA LEU A 334 -16.85 -32.46 10.25
C LEU A 334 -18.19 -32.66 9.56
N TYR A 335 -18.21 -32.82 8.23
CA TYR A 335 -19.44 -32.91 7.44
C TYR A 335 -19.77 -34.33 6.95
N GLY A 336 -18.91 -35.31 7.25
CA GLY A 336 -19.02 -36.73 6.89
C GLY A 336 -18.66 -37.07 5.44
N SER A 337 -18.78 -36.14 4.49
CA SER A 337 -18.40 -36.37 3.08
C SER A 337 -18.16 -35.07 2.31
N ALA A 338 -17.40 -35.14 1.23
CA ALA A 338 -17.22 -34.03 0.29
C ALA A 338 -18.57 -33.60 -0.30
N TYR A 339 -19.48 -34.54 -0.57
CA TYR A 339 -20.81 -34.25 -1.08
C TYR A 339 -21.57 -33.26 -0.19
N ASN A 340 -21.56 -33.49 1.13
CA ASN A 340 -22.25 -32.62 2.09
C ASN A 340 -21.62 -31.22 2.13
N VAL A 341 -20.29 -31.13 2.11
CA VAL A 341 -19.59 -29.83 2.07
C VAL A 341 -19.90 -29.09 0.77
N ASN A 342 -19.84 -29.78 -0.37
CA ASN A 342 -20.08 -29.21 -1.69
C ASN A 342 -21.49 -28.63 -1.80
N ILE A 343 -22.52 -29.35 -1.35
CA ILE A 343 -23.91 -28.87 -1.37
C ILE A 343 -24.09 -27.66 -0.46
N LYS A 344 -23.53 -27.69 0.76
CA LYS A 344 -23.56 -26.52 1.65
C LYS A 344 -22.97 -25.30 0.97
N ILE A 345 -21.77 -25.42 0.42
CA ILE A 345 -21.04 -24.28 -0.15
C ILE A 345 -21.65 -23.81 -1.47
N PHE A 346 -22.15 -24.73 -2.29
CA PHE A 346 -22.91 -24.38 -3.48
C PHE A 346 -24.15 -23.56 -3.11
N ASN A 347 -24.92 -23.99 -2.12
CA ASN A 347 -26.08 -23.25 -1.63
C ASN A 347 -25.66 -21.91 -1.01
N ASP A 348 -24.62 -21.87 -0.17
CA ASP A 348 -24.11 -20.64 0.45
C ASP A 348 -23.72 -19.58 -0.60
N LEU A 349 -23.21 -19.99 -1.77
CA LEU A 349 -22.89 -19.10 -2.89
C LEU A 349 -24.13 -18.75 -3.71
N GLN A 350 -24.98 -19.73 -4.02
CA GLN A 350 -26.20 -19.50 -4.78
C GLN A 350 -27.16 -18.55 -4.05
N HIS A 351 -27.20 -18.62 -2.71
CA HIS A 351 -27.98 -17.74 -1.85
C HIS A 351 -27.45 -16.28 -1.80
N THR A 352 -26.23 -16.00 -2.27
CA THR A 352 -25.77 -14.59 -2.38
C THR A 352 -26.28 -13.91 -3.66
N ILE A 353 -26.73 -14.68 -4.64
CA ILE A 353 -27.19 -14.17 -5.93
C ILE A 353 -28.63 -13.70 -5.79
N THR A 354 -28.85 -12.38 -5.88
CA THR A 354 -30.18 -11.79 -5.85
C THR A 354 -30.34 -10.70 -6.91
N GLY A 355 -31.52 -10.65 -7.52
CA GLY A 355 -31.96 -9.48 -8.29
C GLY A 355 -32.59 -8.39 -7.43
N TRP A 356 -32.69 -8.60 -6.12
CA TRP A 356 -33.34 -7.72 -5.14
C TRP A 356 -32.37 -7.36 -4.02
N PRO A 357 -31.43 -6.44 -4.26
CA PRO A 357 -30.40 -6.07 -3.28
C PRO A 357 -30.95 -5.42 -2.02
N GLY A 358 -32.14 -4.80 -2.08
CA GLY A 358 -32.84 -4.29 -0.89
C GLY A 358 -33.77 -5.30 -0.22
N GLY A 359 -33.81 -6.54 -0.70
CA GLY A 359 -34.75 -7.57 -0.27
C GLY A 359 -36.05 -7.52 -1.07
N LYS A 360 -36.59 -8.70 -1.42
CA LYS A 360 -37.83 -8.81 -2.20
C LYS A 360 -39.03 -8.77 -1.26
N PRO A 361 -39.97 -7.80 -1.39
CA PRO A 361 -41.18 -7.78 -0.56
C PRO A 361 -42.05 -9.01 -0.82
N ASP A 362 -42.76 -9.46 0.22
CA ASP A 362 -43.71 -10.58 0.20
C ASP A 362 -43.14 -11.92 -0.33
N ALA A 363 -41.82 -12.08 -0.26
CA ALA A 363 -41.12 -13.31 -0.61
C ALA A 363 -40.54 -13.97 0.64
N ASP A 364 -40.40 -15.28 0.59
CA ASP A 364 -39.56 -16.01 1.53
C ASP A 364 -38.09 -15.57 1.34
N ASP A 365 -37.50 -15.10 2.44
CA ASP A 365 -36.14 -14.59 2.55
C ASP A 365 -35.22 -15.50 3.36
N THR A 366 -35.68 -16.71 3.76
CA THR A 366 -34.89 -17.69 4.53
C THR A 366 -33.49 -17.93 3.96
N TYR A 367 -33.37 -17.93 2.63
CA TYR A 367 -32.13 -18.16 1.90
C TYR A 367 -31.73 -17.01 0.97
N ARG A 368 -32.24 -15.80 1.23
CA ARG A 368 -31.88 -14.60 0.47
C ARG A 368 -30.81 -13.82 1.23
N PRO A 369 -29.94 -13.07 0.53
CA PRO A 369 -28.86 -12.37 1.19
C PRO A 369 -29.37 -11.16 1.98
N GLU A 370 -30.56 -10.65 1.64
CA GLU A 370 -31.18 -9.49 2.28
C GLU A 370 -32.64 -9.78 2.62
N ARG A 371 -33.04 -9.38 3.83
CA ARG A 371 -34.38 -9.60 4.40
C ARG A 371 -35.48 -8.91 3.61
N ALA A 372 -36.67 -9.49 3.52
CA ALA A 372 -37.83 -8.92 2.83
C ALA A 372 -38.41 -7.68 3.54
N LYS A 373 -38.30 -7.60 4.88
CA LYS A 373 -38.83 -6.50 5.69
C LYS A 373 -37.73 -5.77 6.47
N PRO A 374 -37.84 -4.45 6.67
CA PRO A 374 -38.89 -3.55 6.18
C PRO A 374 -38.81 -3.31 4.67
N TYR A 375 -39.91 -2.85 4.07
CA TYR A 375 -39.97 -2.37 2.68
C TYR A 375 -40.91 -1.16 2.61
N PRO A 376 -40.52 -0.03 1.97
CA PRO A 376 -39.19 0.22 1.39
C PRO A 376 -38.11 0.31 2.47
N LYS A 377 -36.84 0.26 2.06
CA LYS A 377 -35.68 0.42 2.97
C LYS A 377 -35.02 1.75 2.73
N LYS A 378 -34.44 2.29 3.79
CA LYS A 378 -33.49 3.39 3.71
C LYS A 378 -32.09 2.84 3.50
N VAL A 379 -31.44 3.24 2.42
CA VAL A 379 -30.11 2.78 2.02
C VAL A 379 -29.20 3.98 1.82
N ILE A 380 -27.99 3.92 2.38
CA ILE A 380 -26.96 4.95 2.18
C ILE A 380 -25.80 4.29 1.45
N ILE A 381 -25.46 4.82 0.28
CA ILE A 381 -24.30 4.43 -0.51
C ILE A 381 -23.19 5.44 -0.21
N PHE A 382 -22.06 4.95 0.28
CA PHE A 382 -20.86 5.77 0.44
C PHE A 382 -19.99 5.62 -0.79
N SER A 383 -19.80 6.71 -1.52
CA SER A 383 -18.99 6.77 -2.74
C SER A 383 -17.69 7.51 -2.43
N PRO A 384 -16.52 6.82 -2.35
CA PRO A 384 -15.26 7.47 -2.01
C PRO A 384 -14.90 8.60 -2.99
N HIS A 385 -15.03 8.34 -4.28
CA HIS A 385 -14.89 9.33 -5.36
C HIS A 385 -16.22 9.53 -6.11
N PRO A 386 -16.55 10.73 -6.67
CA PRO A 386 -17.83 10.99 -7.36
C PRO A 386 -18.12 10.27 -8.69
N ASP A 387 -17.73 9.00 -8.80
CA ASP A 387 -18.00 8.06 -9.89
C ASP A 387 -17.94 6.59 -9.44
N ASP A 388 -17.41 6.31 -8.24
CA ASP A 388 -17.20 4.96 -7.70
C ASP A 388 -18.52 4.19 -7.48
N ASP A 389 -19.59 4.88 -7.09
CA ASP A 389 -20.94 4.34 -6.92
C ASP A 389 -21.47 3.74 -8.23
N VAL A 390 -21.21 4.42 -9.35
CA VAL A 390 -21.64 3.97 -10.68
C VAL A 390 -20.69 2.90 -11.21
N ILE A 391 -19.38 3.12 -11.13
CA ILE A 391 -18.36 2.22 -11.68
C ILE A 391 -18.32 0.88 -10.92
N SER A 392 -18.44 0.93 -9.59
CA SER A 392 -18.25 -0.26 -8.74
C SER A 392 -19.55 -1.00 -8.46
N MET A 393 -20.68 -0.28 -8.38
CA MET A 393 -21.96 -0.88 -7.96
C MET A 393 -23.19 -0.34 -8.69
N GLY A 394 -23.03 0.28 -9.87
CA GLY A 394 -24.12 0.93 -10.60
C GLY A 394 -25.34 0.04 -10.86
N GLY A 395 -25.13 -1.25 -11.13
CA GLY A 395 -26.23 -2.22 -11.29
C GLY A 395 -27.04 -2.44 -10.01
N THR A 396 -26.37 -2.51 -8.85
CA THR A 396 -27.00 -2.63 -7.54
C THR A 396 -27.71 -1.33 -7.16
N PHE A 397 -27.04 -0.20 -7.36
CA PHE A 397 -27.60 1.14 -7.13
C PHE A 397 -28.89 1.34 -7.93
N GLN A 398 -28.86 1.10 -9.24
CA GLN A 398 -30.04 1.18 -10.11
C GLN A 398 -31.17 0.26 -9.65
N ARG A 399 -30.85 -0.98 -9.24
CA ARG A 399 -31.87 -1.92 -8.76
C ARG A 399 -32.55 -1.43 -7.48
N LEU A 400 -31.80 -0.85 -6.53
CA LEU A 400 -32.37 -0.30 -5.31
C LEU A 400 -33.37 0.81 -5.60
N VAL A 401 -33.02 1.75 -6.48
CA VAL A 401 -33.91 2.85 -6.89
C VAL A 401 -35.12 2.34 -7.67
N ASN A 402 -34.90 1.48 -8.68
CA ASN A 402 -35.98 0.90 -9.49
C ASN A 402 -36.95 0.02 -8.67
N GLN A 403 -36.50 -0.52 -7.54
CA GLN A 403 -37.30 -1.30 -6.59
C GLN A 403 -37.93 -0.42 -5.51
N GLY A 404 -37.91 0.91 -5.65
CA GLY A 404 -38.63 1.83 -4.77
C GLY A 404 -38.06 1.96 -3.35
N HIS A 405 -36.79 1.60 -3.13
CA HIS A 405 -36.11 1.90 -1.86
C HIS A 405 -35.77 3.39 -1.76
N GLU A 406 -35.70 3.91 -0.53
CA GLU A 406 -35.23 5.27 -0.26
C GLU A 406 -33.69 5.24 -0.22
N VAL A 407 -33.08 5.54 -1.36
CA VAL A 407 -31.62 5.54 -1.52
C VAL A 407 -31.09 6.95 -1.31
N HIS A 408 -29.91 7.05 -0.69
CA HIS A 408 -29.08 8.24 -0.63
C HIS A 408 -27.66 7.90 -1.08
N VAL A 409 -27.01 8.82 -1.77
CA VAL A 409 -25.58 8.71 -2.12
C VAL A 409 -24.81 9.80 -1.39
N ALA A 410 -23.74 9.40 -0.72
CA ALA A 410 -22.85 10.30 0.02
C ALA A 410 -21.44 10.22 -0.57
N TYR A 411 -21.09 11.24 -1.35
CA TYR A 411 -19.79 11.43 -1.98
C TYR A 411 -18.79 11.98 -0.97
N GLN A 412 -17.68 11.27 -0.76
CA GLN A 412 -16.71 11.58 0.28
C GLN A 412 -15.71 12.66 -0.12
N THR A 413 -15.37 12.74 -1.40
CA THR A 413 -14.39 13.70 -1.95
C THR A 413 -15.05 14.66 -2.94
N SER A 414 -14.44 15.82 -3.17
CA SER A 414 -14.89 16.78 -4.19
C SER A 414 -14.63 16.32 -5.63
N GLY A 415 -13.65 15.42 -5.82
CA GLY A 415 -13.23 14.89 -7.13
C GLY A 415 -12.54 15.91 -8.05
N ASN A 416 -12.15 17.08 -7.53
CA ASN A 416 -11.52 18.13 -8.34
C ASN A 416 -10.18 17.73 -8.97
N ILE A 417 -9.38 16.91 -8.29
CA ILE A 417 -8.06 16.48 -8.78
C ILE A 417 -8.18 15.63 -10.07
N ALA A 418 -9.30 14.92 -10.25
CA ALA A 418 -9.53 14.04 -11.40
C ALA A 418 -10.08 14.77 -12.64
N VAL A 419 -10.31 16.09 -12.57
CA VAL A 419 -10.81 16.88 -13.70
C VAL A 419 -9.65 17.59 -14.39
N GLY A 420 -9.49 17.31 -15.69
CA GLY A 420 -8.48 17.95 -16.53
C GLY A 420 -8.71 19.44 -16.74
N ASP A 421 -7.65 20.18 -17.05
CA ASP A 421 -7.72 21.63 -17.28
C ASP A 421 -8.50 21.96 -18.55
N GLU A 422 -8.42 21.10 -19.56
CA GLU A 422 -9.17 21.17 -20.80
C GLU A 422 -10.68 21.17 -20.58
N GLU A 423 -11.15 20.43 -19.58
CA GLU A 423 -12.57 20.41 -19.20
C GLU A 423 -12.98 21.78 -18.65
N VAL A 424 -12.17 22.35 -17.74
CA VAL A 424 -12.41 23.70 -17.22
C VAL A 424 -12.49 24.70 -18.36
N ILE A 425 -11.52 24.69 -19.29
CA ILE A 425 -11.48 25.56 -20.47
C ILE A 425 -12.77 25.45 -21.30
N ARG A 426 -13.26 24.22 -21.50
CA ARG A 426 -14.49 23.95 -22.25
C ARG A 426 -15.70 24.59 -21.56
N TYR A 427 -15.90 24.36 -20.27
CA TYR A 427 -17.05 24.90 -19.53
C TYR A 427 -17.01 26.43 -19.39
N ILE A 428 -15.84 27.03 -19.10
CA ILE A 428 -15.73 28.49 -19.02
C ILE A 428 -15.96 29.16 -20.39
N SER A 429 -15.66 28.47 -21.50
CA SER A 429 -15.92 28.98 -22.86
C SER A 429 -17.41 29.01 -23.18
N VAL A 430 -18.18 28.04 -22.67
CA VAL A 430 -19.65 28.08 -22.72
C VAL A 430 -20.16 29.26 -21.89
N LEU A 431 -19.67 29.44 -20.65
CA LEU A 431 -20.06 30.56 -19.79
C LEU A 431 -19.78 31.92 -20.44
N LYS A 432 -18.64 32.10 -21.11
CA LYS A 432 -18.33 33.32 -21.88
C LYS A 432 -19.36 33.59 -22.98
N SER A 433 -19.79 32.55 -23.68
CA SER A 433 -20.77 32.65 -24.76
C SER A 433 -22.16 33.03 -24.21
N LEU A 434 -22.57 32.41 -23.11
CA LEU A 434 -23.82 32.75 -22.40
C LEU A 434 -23.81 34.20 -21.89
N ARG A 435 -22.74 34.60 -21.20
CA ARG A 435 -22.52 35.98 -20.73
C ARG A 435 -22.63 36.98 -21.90
N LYS A 436 -21.96 36.73 -23.02
CA LYS A 436 -22.05 37.61 -24.21
C LYS A 436 -23.47 37.76 -24.77
N LYS A 437 -24.32 36.73 -24.65
CA LYS A 437 -25.68 36.73 -25.20
C LYS A 437 -26.71 37.32 -24.25
N PHE A 438 -26.61 36.99 -22.96
CA PHE A 438 -27.67 37.26 -21.98
C PHE A 438 -27.31 38.37 -20.98
N ASP A 439 -26.03 38.64 -20.75
CA ASP A 439 -25.57 39.67 -19.78
C ASP A 439 -24.21 40.28 -20.19
N PRO A 440 -24.15 41.06 -21.29
CA PRO A 440 -22.89 41.51 -21.89
C PRO A 440 -22.05 42.41 -20.97
N ASP A 441 -22.72 43.14 -20.07
CA ASP A 441 -22.13 44.15 -19.17
C ASP A 441 -21.62 43.54 -17.85
N ASN A 442 -21.77 42.23 -17.66
CA ASN A 442 -21.22 41.52 -16.52
C ASN A 442 -19.69 41.44 -16.58
N ASN A 443 -19.05 42.47 -16.03
CA ASN A 443 -17.60 42.59 -16.00
C ASN A 443 -16.96 41.58 -15.03
N LYS A 444 -17.63 41.21 -13.94
CA LYS A 444 -17.10 40.25 -12.96
C LYS A 444 -16.86 38.87 -13.56
N ILE A 445 -17.84 38.31 -14.27
CA ILE A 445 -17.68 36.99 -14.93
C ILE A 445 -16.64 37.06 -16.06
N LYS A 446 -16.57 38.20 -16.77
CA LYS A 446 -15.58 38.41 -17.82
C LYS A 446 -14.15 38.42 -17.25
N GLU A 447 -13.91 39.21 -16.21
CA GLU A 447 -12.61 39.28 -15.52
C GLU A 447 -12.20 37.91 -14.99
N LYS A 448 -13.13 37.19 -14.34
CA LYS A 448 -12.85 35.85 -13.80
C LYS A 448 -12.54 34.82 -14.89
N TYR A 449 -13.26 34.88 -16.00
CA TYR A 449 -12.94 34.06 -17.18
C TYR A 449 -11.54 34.37 -17.72
N ASP A 450 -11.19 35.65 -17.89
CA ASP A 450 -9.91 36.05 -18.46
C ASP A 450 -8.75 35.68 -17.51
N GLU A 451 -8.94 35.82 -16.20
CA GLU A 451 -8.02 35.36 -15.13
C GLU A 451 -7.76 33.86 -15.23
N ILE A 452 -8.81 33.04 -15.17
CA ILE A 452 -8.69 31.57 -15.18
C ILE A 452 -8.09 31.09 -16.50
N ARG A 453 -8.53 31.66 -17.64
CA ARG A 453 -8.01 31.29 -18.95
C ARG A 453 -6.54 31.65 -19.07
N LYS A 454 -6.13 32.84 -18.60
CA LYS A 454 -4.73 33.25 -18.63
C LYS A 454 -3.88 32.31 -17.77
N PHE A 455 -4.35 31.98 -16.57
CA PHE A 455 -3.66 31.03 -15.71
C PHE A 455 -3.50 29.68 -16.40
N LEU A 456 -4.59 29.02 -16.79
CA LEU A 456 -4.54 27.67 -17.37
C LEU A 456 -3.78 27.59 -18.71
N MET A 457 -3.80 28.64 -19.54
CA MET A 457 -3.18 28.61 -20.87
C MET A 457 -1.76 29.14 -20.93
N HIS A 458 -1.36 30.00 -19.99
CA HIS A 458 -0.12 30.78 -20.10
C HIS A 458 0.72 30.76 -18.82
N ASP A 459 0.09 30.89 -17.64
CA ASP A 459 0.84 31.07 -16.39
C ASP A 459 1.09 29.72 -15.66
N LYS A 460 0.16 28.76 -15.78
CA LYS A 460 0.19 27.46 -15.10
C LYS A 460 1.28 26.57 -15.69
N LYS A 461 2.20 26.13 -14.84
CA LYS A 461 3.16 25.06 -15.14
C LYS A 461 2.59 23.72 -14.71
N LYS A 462 3.18 22.65 -15.23
CA LYS A 462 2.73 21.26 -15.01
C LYS A 462 2.58 20.87 -13.53
N ASP A 463 3.30 21.54 -12.63
CA ASP A 463 3.36 21.23 -11.20
C ASP A 463 2.73 22.30 -10.30
N ASP A 464 2.19 23.36 -10.88
CA ASP A 464 1.53 24.39 -10.08
C ASP A 464 0.21 23.85 -9.54
N ILE A 465 -0.02 24.11 -8.26
CA ILE A 465 -1.30 23.80 -7.62
C ILE A 465 -2.38 24.67 -8.25
N ASP A 466 -3.52 24.07 -8.54
CA ASP A 466 -4.68 24.81 -9.03
C ASP A 466 -5.12 25.88 -8.03
N THR A 467 -5.50 27.04 -8.53
CA THR A 467 -6.07 28.08 -7.69
C THR A 467 -7.38 27.61 -7.08
N ALA A 468 -7.79 28.21 -5.96
CA ALA A 468 -9.05 27.88 -5.29
C ALA A 468 -10.26 27.98 -6.24
N ASP A 469 -10.26 28.93 -7.17
CA ASP A 469 -11.33 29.07 -8.18
C ASP A 469 -11.34 27.93 -9.19
N ILE A 470 -10.17 27.46 -9.62
CA ILE A 470 -10.06 26.33 -10.57
C ILE A 470 -10.49 25.05 -9.87
N LEU A 471 -10.01 24.80 -8.65
CA LEU A 471 -10.44 23.67 -7.83
C LEU A 471 -11.95 23.70 -7.63
N PHE A 472 -12.55 24.87 -7.35
CA PHE A 472 -13.99 25.03 -7.26
C PHE A 472 -14.72 24.63 -8.55
N ILE A 473 -14.27 25.10 -9.73
CA ILE A 473 -14.90 24.75 -11.01
C ILE A 473 -14.76 23.26 -11.30
N LYS A 474 -13.58 22.69 -11.08
CA LYS A 474 -13.32 21.26 -11.24
C LYS A 474 -14.23 20.43 -10.34
N SER A 475 -14.38 20.80 -9.06
CA SER A 475 -15.35 20.18 -8.16
C SER A 475 -16.76 20.26 -8.76
N ARG A 476 -17.20 21.43 -9.26
CA ARG A 476 -18.54 21.57 -9.82
C ARG A 476 -18.77 20.70 -11.05
N ILE A 477 -17.81 20.62 -11.97
CA ILE A 477 -17.88 19.74 -13.14
C ILE A 477 -18.11 18.30 -12.69
N ARG A 478 -17.25 17.79 -11.81
CA ARG A 478 -17.33 16.41 -11.33
C ARG A 478 -18.62 16.10 -10.56
N ARG A 479 -19.09 17.05 -9.74
CA ARG A 479 -20.38 16.91 -9.04
C ARG A 479 -21.57 16.87 -9.99
N GLU A 480 -21.55 17.68 -11.05
CA GLU A 480 -22.63 17.67 -12.04
C GLU A 480 -22.62 16.41 -12.91
N GLU A 481 -21.46 15.81 -13.15
CA GLU A 481 -21.34 14.48 -13.75
C GLU A 481 -21.99 13.41 -12.85
N ALA A 482 -21.63 13.39 -11.57
CA ALA A 482 -22.22 12.50 -10.56
C ALA A 482 -23.75 12.68 -10.46
N ARG A 483 -24.22 13.92 -10.31
CA ARG A 483 -25.66 14.25 -10.30
C ARG A 483 -26.36 13.84 -11.60
N SER A 484 -25.67 13.89 -12.74
CA SER A 484 -26.26 13.44 -14.01
C SER A 484 -26.43 11.93 -14.03
N ALA A 485 -25.49 11.17 -13.48
CA ALA A 485 -25.65 9.73 -13.30
C ALA A 485 -26.76 9.40 -12.30
N ASP A 486 -26.81 10.09 -11.16
CA ASP A 486 -27.88 9.94 -10.16
C ASP A 486 -29.28 10.19 -10.76
N ARG A 487 -29.42 11.27 -11.54
CA ARG A 487 -30.67 11.60 -12.26
C ARG A 487 -31.03 10.51 -13.27
N TYR A 488 -30.05 9.96 -13.98
CA TYR A 488 -30.28 8.84 -14.90
C TYR A 488 -30.80 7.60 -14.15
N VAL A 489 -30.24 7.32 -12.98
CA VAL A 489 -30.69 6.24 -12.10
C VAL A 489 -32.10 6.50 -11.52
N GLY A 490 -32.54 7.76 -11.47
CA GLY A 490 -33.82 8.19 -10.94
C GLY A 490 -33.78 8.60 -9.47
N LEU A 491 -32.59 8.92 -8.95
CA LEU A 491 -32.39 9.38 -7.58
C LEU A 491 -32.84 10.85 -7.42
N PRO A 492 -33.66 11.20 -6.42
CA PRO A 492 -34.02 12.60 -6.15
C PRO A 492 -32.81 13.45 -5.76
N GLU A 493 -32.78 14.72 -6.19
CA GLU A 493 -31.63 15.61 -5.97
C GLU A 493 -31.34 15.88 -4.48
N GLU A 494 -32.38 15.86 -3.64
CA GLU A 494 -32.29 15.98 -2.18
C GLU A 494 -31.60 14.79 -1.50
N ASN A 495 -31.47 13.66 -2.21
CA ASN A 495 -30.83 12.45 -1.71
C ASN A 495 -29.36 12.33 -2.14
N VAL A 496 -28.83 13.34 -2.83
CA VAL A 496 -27.44 13.41 -3.31
C VAL A 496 -26.62 14.34 -2.41
N HIS A 497 -25.68 13.76 -1.67
CA HIS A 497 -24.90 14.44 -0.64
C HIS A 497 -23.42 14.51 -1.02
N PHE A 498 -22.81 15.69 -0.91
CA PHE A 498 -21.36 15.90 -1.06
C PHE A 498 -20.78 16.30 0.28
N LEU A 499 -19.91 15.46 0.84
CA LEU A 499 -19.37 15.61 2.19
C LEU A 499 -18.11 16.47 2.25
N ASP A 500 -17.31 16.49 1.18
CA ASP A 500 -16.05 17.23 1.08
C ASP A 500 -15.15 17.01 2.30
N LEU A 501 -14.85 15.74 2.60
CA LEU A 501 -14.14 15.38 3.82
C LEU A 501 -12.76 16.09 3.88
N PRO A 502 -12.47 16.88 4.94
CA PRO A 502 -11.34 17.83 4.96
C PRO A 502 -9.97 17.20 4.67
N PHE A 503 -9.74 15.97 5.11
CA PHE A 503 -8.46 15.30 4.94
C PHE A 503 -8.12 14.97 3.48
N TYR A 504 -9.10 15.01 2.57
CA TYR A 504 -8.90 14.88 1.13
C TYR A 504 -8.77 16.23 0.39
N GLU A 505 -9.17 17.35 1.01
CA GLU A 505 -9.24 18.67 0.40
C GLU A 505 -7.90 19.44 0.49
N THR A 506 -6.79 18.77 0.13
CA THR A 506 -5.45 19.38 0.20
C THR A 506 -5.02 20.07 -1.09
N GLY A 507 -5.79 19.91 -2.17
CA GLY A 507 -5.38 20.32 -3.52
C GLY A 507 -4.23 19.49 -4.10
N THR A 508 -3.83 18.42 -3.42
CA THR A 508 -2.73 17.52 -3.84
C THR A 508 -3.14 16.05 -3.66
N VAL A 509 -2.35 15.13 -4.23
CA VAL A 509 -2.55 13.69 -4.02
C VAL A 509 -2.29 13.27 -2.56
N LYS A 510 -1.53 14.09 -1.80
CA LYS A 510 -1.21 13.82 -0.40
C LYS A 510 -2.37 14.24 0.49
N LYS A 511 -2.84 13.32 1.34
CA LYS A 511 -3.94 13.54 2.29
C LYS A 511 -3.39 14.16 3.59
N ASN A 512 -4.21 14.97 4.26
CA ASN A 512 -3.90 15.39 5.62
C ASN A 512 -4.14 14.24 6.62
N PRO A 513 -3.54 14.29 7.81
CA PRO A 513 -3.89 13.39 8.90
C PRO A 513 -5.39 13.44 9.21
N ILE A 514 -6.02 12.30 9.52
CA ILE A 514 -7.45 12.22 9.88
C ILE A 514 -7.78 13.07 11.14
N SER A 515 -6.76 13.37 11.96
CA SER A 515 -6.88 14.20 13.16
C SER A 515 -6.97 15.71 12.90
N GLU A 516 -6.74 16.14 11.67
CA GLU A 516 -6.82 17.52 11.18
C GLU A 516 -8.01 17.67 10.24
#